data_AF-A0A841K552-F1
#
_entry.id   AF-A0A841K552-F1
#
_cell.length_a   1.000
_cell.length_b   1.000
_cell.length_c   1.000
_cell.angle_alpha   90.00
_cell.angle_beta   90.00
_cell.angle_gamma   90.00
#
_symmetry.space_group_name_H-M   'P 1'
#
loop_
_entity.id
_entity.type
_entity.pdbx_description
1 polymer ?
#
loop_
_entity_poly.entity_id
_entity_poly.type
_entity_poly.pdbx_seq_one_letter_code
_entity_poly.pdbx_strand_id
1 'polypeptide(L)'
;MDDFSKAPMSIGEIRASRELDGSKWTPRDVLVSLLREIDAGERQVDTIFVAFANGDEVGYRQSSPGAVRTVGVIEHAKMLFMED
;
A
#
# COMPACT_ATOMS: atom_id res chain seq x y z
N MET A 1 -0.44 17.18 -11.04
CA MET A 1 -0.32 15.88 -10.35
C MET A 1 -0.83 14.85 -11.33
N ASP A 2 -0.15 13.71 -11.45
CA ASP A 2 -0.60 12.64 -12.33
C ASP A 2 -1.84 11.96 -11.72
N ASP A 3 -2.83 11.65 -12.56
CA ASP A 3 -4.07 10.96 -12.19
C ASP A 3 -3.91 9.46 -12.43
N PHE A 4 -4.01 8.67 -11.37
CA PHE A 4 -3.89 7.22 -11.40
C PHE A 4 -5.22 6.49 -11.45
N SER A 5 -6.38 7.17 -11.38
CA SER A 5 -7.72 6.53 -11.35
C SER A 5 -7.97 5.54 -12.49
N LYS A 6 -7.31 5.75 -13.63
CA LYS A 6 -7.38 4.89 -14.83
C LYS A 6 -6.07 4.19 -15.17
N ALA A 7 -5.12 4.15 -14.24
CA ALA A 7 -3.86 3.45 -14.45
C ALA A 7 -4.14 1.96 -14.79
N PRO A 8 -3.51 1.39 -15.82
CA PRO A 8 -3.76 0.01 -16.20
C PRO A 8 -3.34 -0.96 -15.10
N MET A 9 -4.10 -2.03 -14.92
CA MET A 9 -3.73 -3.14 -14.04
C MET A 9 -2.72 -4.05 -14.74
N SER A 10 -1.73 -4.53 -14.01
CA SER A 10 -0.79 -5.52 -14.55
C SER A 10 -1.41 -6.92 -14.53
N ILE A 11 -0.92 -7.84 -15.36
CA ILE A 11 -1.35 -9.25 -15.32
C ILE A 11 -1.02 -9.87 -13.95
N GLY A 12 0.10 -9.45 -13.33
CA GLY A 12 0.51 -9.87 -12.00
C GLY A 12 -0.53 -9.50 -10.95
N GLU A 13 -0.91 -8.22 -10.93
CA GLU A 13 -1.96 -7.69 -10.05
C GLU A 13 -3.29 -8.47 -10.18
N ILE A 14 -3.75 -8.69 -11.42
CA ILE A 14 -5.03 -9.38 -11.67
C ILE A 14 -4.99 -10.82 -11.12
N ARG A 15 -3.88 -11.55 -11.35
CA ARG A 15 -3.72 -12.92 -10.86
C ARG A 15 -3.62 -12.97 -9.34
N ALA A 16 -2.80 -12.09 -8.77
CA ALA A 16 -2.56 -12.02 -7.35
C ALA A 16 -3.86 -11.70 -6.57
N SER A 17 -4.66 -10.77 -7.09
CA SER A 17 -5.98 -10.44 -6.53
C SER A 17 -6.96 -11.61 -6.62
N ARG A 18 -7.02 -12.30 -7.77
CA ARG A 18 -7.90 -13.45 -7.96
C ARG A 18 -7.55 -14.62 -7.05
N GLU A 19 -6.26 -14.83 -6.81
CA GLU A 19 -5.74 -15.95 -6.03
C GLU A 19 -5.58 -15.60 -4.54
N LEU A 20 -5.90 -14.37 -4.14
CA LEU A 20 -5.72 -13.83 -2.79
C LEU A 20 -4.29 -14.07 -2.26
N ASP A 21 -3.30 -13.92 -3.14
CA ASP A 21 -1.90 -14.26 -2.87
C ASP A 21 -1.01 -13.01 -2.96
N GLY A 22 -0.69 -12.46 -1.80
CA GLY A 22 0.15 -11.27 -1.66
C GLY A 22 1.57 -11.45 -2.23
N SER A 23 2.09 -12.68 -2.32
CA SER A 23 3.44 -12.95 -2.83
C SER A 23 3.58 -12.71 -4.34
N LYS A 24 2.45 -12.64 -5.06
CA LYS A 24 2.40 -12.41 -6.51
C LYS A 24 2.32 -10.93 -6.89
N TRP A 25 2.08 -10.05 -5.92
CA TRP A 25 2.13 -8.60 -6.13
C TRP A 25 3.57 -8.12 -6.23
N THR A 26 3.89 -7.31 -7.24
CA THR A 26 5.12 -6.52 -7.16
C THR A 26 4.92 -5.32 -6.23
N PRO A 27 5.96 -4.79 -5.58
CA PRO A 27 5.82 -3.58 -4.76
C PRO A 27 5.21 -2.39 -5.53
N ARG A 28 5.50 -2.29 -6.84
CA ARG A 28 4.93 -1.25 -7.69
C ARG A 28 3.43 -1.45 -7.90
N ASP A 29 2.98 -2.69 -8.11
CA ASP A 29 1.55 -2.98 -8.28
C ASP A 29 0.77 -2.51 -7.04
N VAL A 30 1.28 -2.81 -5.84
CA VAL A 30 0.64 -2.43 -4.55
C VAL A 30 0.45 -0.90 -4.48
N LEU A 31 1.49 -0.15 -4.81
CA LEU A 31 1.45 1.32 -4.76
C LEU A 31 0.48 1.90 -5.81
N VAL A 32 0.53 1.39 -7.04
CA VAL A 32 -0.36 1.88 -8.12
C VAL A 32 -1.82 1.54 -7.84
N SER A 33 -2.08 0.38 -7.24
CA SER A 33 -3.43 -0.03 -6.86
C SER A 33 -4.01 0.86 -5.76
N LEU A 34 -3.22 1.15 -4.72
CA LEU A 34 -3.63 2.11 -3.69
C LEU A 34 -3.87 3.52 -4.27
N LEU A 35 -3.00 3.99 -5.17
CA LEU A 35 -3.18 5.29 -5.82
C LEU A 35 -4.44 5.34 -6.69
N ARG A 36 -4.78 4.25 -7.38
CA ARG A 36 -6.05 4.11 -8.10
C ARG A 36 -7.24 4.31 -7.18
N GLU A 37 -7.28 3.62 -6.04
CA GLU A 37 -8.38 3.74 -5.07
C GLU A 37 -8.52 5.17 -4.52
N ILE A 38 -7.39 5.83 -4.25
CA ILE A 38 -7.37 7.22 -3.77
C ILE A 38 -7.91 8.17 -4.84
N ASP A 39 -7.37 8.11 -6.06
CA ASP A 39 -7.73 9.05 -7.14
C ASP A 39 -9.14 8.80 -7.69
N ALA A 40 -9.64 7.56 -7.61
CA ALA A 40 -11.04 7.23 -7.90
C ALA A 40 -12.03 7.69 -6.81
N GLY A 41 -11.53 8.10 -5.63
CA GLY A 41 -12.35 8.49 -4.48
C GLY A 41 -12.96 7.30 -3.72
N GLU A 42 -12.51 6.08 -3.99
CA GLU A 42 -12.96 4.86 -3.30
C GLU A 42 -12.38 4.75 -1.89
N ARG A 43 -11.21 5.36 -1.67
CA ARG A 43 -10.56 5.40 -0.36
C ARG A 43 -10.04 6.79 -0.03
N GLN A 44 -10.52 7.35 1.08
CA GLN A 44 -9.95 8.56 1.66
C GLN A 44 -8.84 8.17 2.66
N VAL A 45 -7.60 8.60 2.39
CA VAL A 45 -6.44 8.23 3.20
C VAL A 45 -5.84 9.48 3.84
N ASP A 46 -5.76 9.51 5.18
CA ASP A 46 -5.18 10.61 5.95
C ASP A 46 -3.70 10.35 6.34
N THR A 47 -3.31 9.08 6.39
CA THR A 47 -2.00 8.62 6.85
C THR A 47 -1.54 7.42 6.01
N ILE A 48 -0.34 7.52 5.45
CA ILE A 48 0.34 6.43 4.74
C ILE A 48 1.72 6.25 5.34
N PHE A 49 2.08 5.00 5.62
CA PHE A 49 3.43 4.58 5.95
C PHE A 49 3.83 3.46 4.99
N VAL A 50 4.94 3.64 4.28
CA VAL A 50 5.49 2.64 3.36
C VAL A 50 6.87 2.25 3.88
N ALA A 51 6.99 1.04 4.42
CA ALA A 51 8.27 0.38 4.66
C ALA A 51 8.68 -0.41 3.41
N PHE A 52 9.97 -0.38 3.09
CA PHE A 52 10.52 -1.14 1.99
C PHE A 52 11.92 -1.66 2.34
N ALA A 53 12.26 -2.81 1.78
CA ALA A 53 13.58 -3.40 1.88
C ALA A 53 14.23 -3.45 0.49
N ASN A 54 15.54 -3.18 0.43
CA ASN A 54 16.36 -3.33 -0.75
C ASN A 54 17.61 -4.13 -0.38
N GLY A 55 17.51 -5.46 -0.47
CA GLY A 55 18.48 -6.35 0.16
C GLY A 55 18.41 -6.21 1.68
N ASP A 56 19.55 -5.91 2.31
CA ASP A 56 19.66 -5.74 3.77
C ASP A 56 19.29 -4.31 4.23
N GLU A 57 19.15 -3.36 3.31
CA GLU A 57 18.76 -1.99 3.66
C GLU A 57 17.24 -1.89 3.84
N VAL A 58 16.81 -1.36 4.98
CA VAL A 58 15.40 -1.05 5.25
C VAL A 58 15.21 0.46 5.28
N GLY A 59 14.27 0.95 4.48
CA GLY A 59 13.86 2.34 4.44
C GLY A 59 12.36 2.49 4.67
N TYR A 60 11.94 3.73 4.94
CA TYR A 60 10.53 4.06 4.96
C TYR A 60 10.24 5.45 4.41
N ARG A 61 8.99 5.67 4.01
CA ARG A 61 8.40 6.98 3.72
C ARG A 61 7.08 7.10 4.47
N GLN A 62 6.70 8.33 4.83
CA GLN A 62 5.39 8.58 5.44
C GLN A 62 4.79 9.90 4.98
N SER A 63 3.46 9.93 4.97
CA SER A 63 2.65 11.14 4.96
C SER A 63 1.65 10.99 6.11
N SER A 64 1.68 11.89 7.09
CA SER A 64 0.74 11.83 8.21
C SER A 64 0.57 13.20 8.87
N PRO A 65 -0.53 13.41 9.63
CA PRO A 65 -0.71 14.60 10.45
C PRO A 65 0.28 14.70 11.63
N GLY A 66 0.98 13.60 11.95
CA GLY A 66 1.94 13.57 13.06
C GLY A 66 2.42 12.16 13.39
N ALA A 67 3.60 12.08 14.04
CA ALA A 67 4.28 10.81 14.32
C ALA A 67 3.45 9.82 15.16
N VAL A 68 2.68 10.30 16.14
CA VAL A 68 1.82 9.44 16.98
C VAL A 68 0.76 8.72 16.15
N ARG A 69 0.16 9.41 15.17
CA ARG A 69 -0.82 8.82 14.26
C ARG A 69 -0.18 7.72 13.42
N THR A 70 1.03 7.97 12.88
CA THR A 70 1.79 6.96 12.12
C THR A 70 2.04 5.71 12.96
N VAL A 71 2.53 5.85 14.20
CA VAL A 71 2.79 4.70 15.08
C VAL A 71 1.51 3.92 15.36
N GLY A 72 0.40 4.60 15.63
CA GLY A 72 -0.90 3.93 15.83
C GLY A 72 -1.34 3.12 14.61
N VAL A 73 -1.14 3.65 13.39
CA VAL A 73 -1.43 2.92 12.14
C VAL A 73 -0.52 1.70 11.97
N ILE A 74 0.78 1.84 12.23
CA ILE A 74 1.74 0.71 12.16
C ILE A 74 1.36 -0.39 13.13
N GLU A 75 1.07 -0.04 14.38
CA GLU A 75 0.71 -1.01 15.42
C GLU A 75 -0.61 -1.72 15.09
N HIS A 76 -1.59 -0.99 14.56
CA HIS A 76 -2.85 -1.60 14.14
C HIS A 76 -2.67 -2.52 12.92
N ALA A 77 -1.92 -2.09 11.91
CA ALA A 77 -1.62 -2.92 10.73
C ALA A 77 -0.90 -4.22 11.10
N LYS A 78 0.03 -4.15 12.06
CA LYS A 78 0.69 -5.34 12.63
C LYS A 78 -0.29 -6.30 13.29
N MET A 79 -1.27 -5.79 14.05
CA MET A 79 -2.30 -6.64 14.66
C MET A 79 -3.14 -7.37 13.61
N LEU A 80 -3.60 -6.66 12.58
CA LEU A 80 -4.35 -7.28 11.48
C LEU A 80 -3.54 -8.38 10.78
N PHE A 81 -2.25 -8.15 10.53
CA PHE A 81 -1.38 -9.16 9.91
C PHE A 81 -1.18 -10.42 10.78
N MET A 82 -1.30 -10.30 12.11
CA MET A 82 -1.19 -11.46 13.01
C MET A 82 -2.50 -12.25 13.13
N GLU A 83 -3.62 -11.68 12.67
CA GLU A 83 -4.95 -12.29 12.70
C GLU A 83 -5.31 -13.00 11.38
N ASP A 84 -4.66 -12.62 10.28
CA ASP A 84 -4.70 -13.30 8.96
C ASP A 84 -3.85 -14.58 8.91
#